data_AF-A0A962KBR2-F1
#
_entry.id   AF-A0A962KBR2-F1
#
_cell.length_a   1.000
_cell.length_b   1.000
_cell.length_c   1.000
_cell.angle_alpha   90.00
_cell.angle_beta   90.00
_cell.angle_gamma   90.00
#
_symmetry.space_group_name_H-M   'P 1'
#
loop_
_entity.id
_entity.type
_entity.pdbx_description
1 polymer ?
#
loop_
_entity_poly.entity_id
_entity_poly.type
_entity_poly.pdbx_seq_one_letter_code
_entity_poly.pdbx_strand_id
1 'polypeptide(L)'
;AGKMSSWVFNLKKGDKVTVFGPFGEFFARETDAEMVFIGGGAGMAPMRSHIFDQLKRLHSKRKISFWYGARSLRETFYADEYDQLAKDNPNFEWHLALSEPQPEDNWTGYTGFIHNVLLENYLKNHPAPEDCEFYMCGPPMMNAAVIQMLLDLGVDKENIMLDDFGG
;
A
#
# COMPACT_ATOMS: atom_id res chain seq x y z
N ALA A 1 -24.68 7.80 6.32
CA ALA A 1 -23.50 8.58 5.91
C ALA A 1 -22.56 8.74 7.11
N GLY A 2 -21.25 8.63 6.91
CA GLY A 2 -20.26 8.80 7.99
C GLY A 2 -20.18 10.25 8.46
N LYS A 3 -20.24 10.50 9.77
CA LYS A 3 -20.28 11.87 10.34
C LYS A 3 -19.03 12.68 9.98
N MET A 4 -17.84 12.12 10.24
CA MET A 4 -16.57 12.83 10.03
C MET A 4 -16.22 12.97 8.54
N SER A 5 -16.33 11.90 7.75
CA SER A 5 -16.04 11.95 6.31
C SER A 5 -16.95 12.94 5.59
N SER A 6 -18.24 12.98 5.92
CA SER A 6 -19.16 13.96 5.33
C SER A 6 -18.80 15.39 5.71
N TRP A 7 -18.32 15.63 6.94
CA TRP A 7 -17.84 16.95 7.36
C TRP A 7 -16.57 17.35 6.57
N VAL A 8 -15.58 16.46 6.46
CA VAL A 8 -14.32 16.71 5.72
C VAL A 8 -14.58 17.03 4.25
N PHE A 9 -15.45 16.27 3.58
CA PHE A 9 -15.77 16.48 2.15
C PHE A 9 -16.49 17.80 1.88
N ASN A 10 -17.06 18.46 2.89
CA ASN A 10 -17.72 19.76 2.76
C ASN A 10 -16.79 20.94 3.03
N LEU A 11 -15.55 20.70 3.49
CA LEU A 11 -14.57 21.77 3.72
C LEU A 11 -14.16 22.44 2.41
N LYS A 12 -13.93 23.75 2.48
CA LYS A 12 -13.49 24.59 1.37
C LYS A 12 -12.19 25.28 1.71
N LYS A 13 -11.51 25.78 0.67
CA LYS A 13 -10.28 26.58 0.84
C LYS A 13 -10.54 27.76 1.79
N GLY A 14 -9.77 27.82 2.88
CA GLY A 14 -9.88 28.85 3.92
C GLY A 14 -10.57 28.39 5.20
N ASP A 15 -11.27 27.25 5.19
CA ASP A 15 -11.85 26.68 6.40
C ASP A 15 -10.77 26.24 7.40
N LYS A 16 -11.10 26.32 8.69
CA LYS A 16 -10.20 25.93 9.77
C LYS A 16 -10.54 24.52 10.25
N VAL A 17 -9.50 23.73 10.47
CA VAL A 17 -9.59 22.36 11.01
C VAL A 17 -8.74 22.30 12.28
N THR A 18 -9.33 21.86 13.38
CA THR A 18 -8.58 21.57 14.61
C THR A 18 -8.12 20.13 14.55
N VAL A 19 -6.81 19.90 14.70
CA VAL A 19 -6.19 18.56 14.75
C VAL A 19 -5.53 18.35 16.11
N PHE A 20 -5.52 17.11 16.59
CA PHE A 20 -4.91 16.72 17.87
C PHE A 20 -4.10 15.44 17.69
N GLY A 21 -2.87 15.41 18.22
CA GLY A 21 -1.86 14.36 18.00
C GLY A 21 -0.42 14.90 18.19
N PRO A 22 0.61 14.21 17.68
CA PRO A 22 0.56 12.98 16.88
C PRO A 22 0.37 11.70 17.71
N PHE A 23 -0.18 10.68 17.06
CA PHE A 23 -0.29 9.30 17.57
C PHE A 23 0.25 8.35 16.50
N GLY A 24 0.63 7.13 16.88
CA GLY A 24 1.02 6.10 15.92
C GLY A 24 1.46 4.80 16.58
N GLU A 25 1.16 3.70 15.91
CA GLU A 25 1.62 2.34 16.25
C GLU A 25 2.09 1.56 15.02
N PHE A 26 1.73 2.02 13.83
CA PHE A 26 2.17 1.49 12.55
C PHE A 26 3.52 2.10 12.14
N PHE A 27 4.61 1.53 12.64
CA PHE A 27 5.98 1.97 12.37
C PHE A 27 6.75 0.93 11.55
N ALA A 28 7.67 1.41 10.69
CA ALA A 28 8.61 0.53 10.01
C ALA A 28 9.64 -0.02 11.01
N ARG A 29 9.91 -1.32 10.94
CA ARG A 29 10.95 -1.97 11.75
C ARG A 29 12.34 -1.58 11.25
N GLU A 30 13.28 -1.45 12.17
CA GLU A 30 14.69 -1.16 11.89
C GLU A 30 15.45 -2.46 11.64
N THR A 31 15.28 -3.02 10.43
CA THR A 31 15.94 -4.26 9.97
C THR A 31 16.43 -4.08 8.53
N ASP A 32 17.13 -5.08 7.99
CA ASP A 32 17.52 -5.14 6.58
C ASP A 32 16.59 -6.02 5.72
N ALA A 33 15.49 -6.54 6.29
CA ALA A 33 14.56 -7.42 5.59
C ALA A 33 13.92 -6.72 4.38
N GLU A 34 13.54 -7.48 3.35
CA GLU A 34 12.77 -6.94 2.23
C GLU A 34 11.42 -6.36 2.73
N MET A 35 10.99 -5.22 2.20
CA MET A 35 9.71 -4.59 2.55
C MET A 35 8.71 -4.75 1.41
N VAL A 36 7.56 -5.36 1.70
CA VAL A 36 6.45 -5.48 0.76
C VAL A 36 5.27 -4.67 1.28
N PHE A 37 5.01 -3.52 0.64
CA PHE A 37 3.89 -2.66 0.96
C PHE A 37 2.66 -3.06 0.15
N ILE A 38 1.49 -3.19 0.80
CA ILE A 38 0.22 -3.53 0.14
C ILE A 38 -0.86 -2.51 0.51
N GLY A 39 -1.34 -1.76 -0.48
CA GLY A 39 -2.28 -0.66 -0.27
C GLY A 39 -3.58 -0.79 -1.05
N GLY A 40 -4.65 -0.23 -0.50
CA GLY A 40 -5.91 -0.03 -1.21
C GLY A 40 -6.70 1.17 -0.68
N GLY A 41 -7.30 1.94 -1.59
CA GLY A 41 -8.12 3.11 -1.24
C GLY A 41 -7.39 4.12 -0.37
N ALA A 42 -8.02 4.54 0.75
CA ALA A 42 -7.43 5.53 1.66
C ALA A 42 -6.14 5.03 2.35
N GLY A 43 -5.87 3.72 2.33
CA GLY A 43 -4.62 3.15 2.82
C GLY A 43 -3.38 3.61 2.05
N MET A 44 -3.55 4.31 0.92
CA MET A 44 -2.45 5.03 0.26
C MET A 44 -1.73 6.01 1.20
N ALA A 45 -2.43 6.62 2.16
CA ALA A 45 -1.84 7.63 3.05
C ALA A 45 -0.67 7.09 3.91
N PRO A 46 -0.83 6.03 4.73
CA PRO A 46 0.28 5.47 5.49
C PRO A 46 1.35 4.83 4.58
N MET A 47 0.96 4.19 3.47
CA MET A 47 1.92 3.60 2.52
C MET A 47 2.86 4.66 1.95
N ARG A 48 2.29 5.78 1.46
CA ARG A 48 3.06 6.90 0.95
C ARG A 48 4.01 7.46 2.00
N SER A 49 3.52 7.60 3.25
CA SER A 49 4.34 8.07 4.37
C SER A 49 5.56 7.17 4.58
N HIS A 50 5.37 5.86 4.72
CA HIS A 50 6.49 4.92 4.92
C HIS A 50 7.46 4.89 3.75
N ILE A 51 6.97 4.78 2.51
CA ILE A 51 7.83 4.64 1.34
C ILE A 51 8.68 5.91 1.13
N PHE A 52 8.08 7.09 1.27
CA PHE A 52 8.84 8.34 1.19
C PHE A 52 9.84 8.48 2.34
N ASP A 53 9.47 8.07 3.55
CA ASP A 53 10.36 8.11 4.69
C ASP A 53 11.59 7.22 4.49
N GLN A 54 11.38 5.98 4.04
CA GLN A 54 12.43 5.00 3.74
C GLN A 54 13.37 5.50 2.63
N LEU A 55 12.82 6.00 1.52
CA LEU A 55 13.64 6.35 0.34
C LEU A 55 14.25 7.76 0.43
N LYS A 56 13.51 8.75 0.95
CA LYS A 56 13.93 10.15 0.94
C LYS A 56 14.58 10.62 2.22
N ARG A 57 14.11 10.18 3.40
CA ARG A 57 14.70 10.60 4.69
C ARG A 57 15.81 9.63 5.13
N LEU A 58 15.53 8.34 5.10
CA LEU A 58 16.44 7.30 5.56
C LEU A 58 17.44 6.84 4.49
N HIS A 59 17.16 7.11 3.21
CA HIS A 59 17.96 6.66 2.07
C HIS A 59 18.22 5.15 2.09
N SER A 60 17.22 4.38 2.53
CA SER A 60 17.25 2.94 2.72
C SER A 60 17.72 2.22 1.45
N LYS A 61 18.52 1.16 1.66
CA LYS A 61 18.99 0.26 0.60
C LYS A 61 18.29 -1.09 0.62
N ARG A 62 17.33 -1.28 1.53
CA ARG A 62 16.44 -2.45 1.57
C ARG A 62 15.73 -2.57 0.22
N LYS A 63 15.47 -3.79 -0.21
CA LYS A 63 14.58 -4.02 -1.35
C LYS A 63 13.15 -3.70 -0.91
N ILE A 64 12.47 -2.85 -1.68
CA ILE A 64 11.14 -2.34 -1.34
C ILE A 64 10.24 -2.50 -2.56
N SER A 65 9.07 -3.11 -2.39
CA SER A 65 8.03 -3.13 -3.42
C SER A 65 6.72 -2.57 -2.87
N PHE A 66 5.94 -1.90 -3.72
CA PHE A 66 4.61 -1.41 -3.37
C PHE A 66 3.54 -1.92 -4.34
N TRP A 67 2.52 -2.59 -3.80
CA TRP A 67 1.43 -3.21 -4.53
C TRP A 67 0.12 -2.51 -4.19
N TYR A 68 -0.43 -1.74 -5.13
CA TYR A 68 -1.64 -0.95 -4.92
C TYR A 68 -2.82 -1.48 -5.74
N GLY A 69 -3.93 -1.77 -5.06
CA GLY A 69 -5.19 -2.15 -5.68
C GLY A 69 -6.15 -0.97 -5.82
N ALA A 70 -6.63 -0.74 -7.03
CA ALA A 70 -7.69 0.24 -7.33
C ALA A 70 -8.80 -0.39 -8.19
N ARG A 71 -9.93 0.31 -8.33
CA ARG A 71 -11.04 -0.18 -9.16
C ARG A 71 -10.74 0.00 -10.64
N SER A 72 -10.51 1.25 -11.05
CA SER A 72 -10.14 1.68 -12.40
C SER A 72 -9.07 2.78 -12.33
N LEU A 73 -8.54 3.25 -13.47
CA LEU A 73 -7.46 4.25 -13.47
C LEU A 73 -7.86 5.56 -12.80
N ARG A 74 -9.12 5.96 -12.87
CA ARG A 74 -9.61 7.21 -12.24
C ARG A 74 -9.52 7.21 -10.71
N GLU A 75 -9.44 6.05 -10.06
CA GLU A 75 -9.22 5.92 -8.62
C GLU A 75 -7.72 5.85 -8.25
N THR A 76 -6.83 5.95 -9.24
CA THR A 76 -5.39 5.97 -9.04
C THR A 76 -4.91 7.41 -8.88
N PHE A 77 -4.07 7.63 -7.87
CA PHE A 77 -3.44 8.91 -7.58
C PHE A 77 -2.01 8.68 -7.08
N TYR A 78 -1.17 9.71 -7.18
CA TYR A 78 0.28 9.65 -6.90
C TYR A 78 1.10 8.71 -7.80
N ALA A 79 0.54 8.22 -8.91
CA ALA A 79 1.27 7.37 -9.87
C ALA A 79 2.59 8.02 -10.33
N ASP A 80 2.54 9.29 -10.77
CA ASP A 80 3.73 10.03 -11.18
C ASP A 80 4.79 10.15 -10.07
N GLU A 81 4.37 10.22 -8.81
CA GLU A 81 5.30 10.28 -7.68
C GLU A 81 6.02 8.95 -7.47
N TYR A 82 5.30 7.82 -7.57
CA TYR A 82 5.89 6.49 -7.44
C TYR A 82 6.74 6.11 -8.64
N ASP A 83 6.33 6.51 -9.86
CA ASP A 83 7.15 6.37 -11.06
C ASP A 83 8.48 7.12 -10.92
N GLN A 84 8.45 8.33 -10.35
CA GLN A 84 9.67 9.07 -10.08
C GLN A 84 10.53 8.41 -8.99
N LEU A 85 9.91 7.94 -7.90
CA LEU A 85 10.63 7.21 -6.86
C LEU A 85 11.32 5.95 -7.40
N ALA A 86 10.65 5.17 -8.26
CA ALA A 86 11.21 3.97 -8.85
C ALA A 86 12.35 4.28 -9.83
N LYS A 87 12.26 5.39 -10.58
CA LYS A 87 13.37 5.86 -11.43
C LYS A 87 14.60 6.27 -10.60
N ASP A 88 14.38 6.92 -9.47
CA ASP A 88 15.46 7.47 -8.64
C ASP A 88 16.09 6.42 -7.71
N ASN A 89 15.40 5.30 -7.44
CA ASN A 89 15.81 4.30 -6.45
C ASN A 89 15.74 2.89 -7.07
N PRO A 90 16.87 2.28 -7.47
CA PRO A 90 16.87 0.96 -8.10
C PRO A 90 16.45 -0.18 -7.17
N ASN A 91 16.38 0.08 -5.86
CA ASN A 91 15.86 -0.85 -4.85
C ASN A 91 14.35 -0.71 -4.59
N PHE A 92 13.65 0.15 -5.35
CA PHE A 92 12.22 0.36 -5.23
C PHE A 92 11.47 0.08 -6.54
N GLU A 93 10.42 -0.72 -6.45
CA GLU A 93 9.45 -0.92 -7.53
C GLU A 93 8.02 -0.78 -7.01
N TRP A 94 7.09 -0.46 -7.91
CA TRP A 94 5.67 -0.41 -7.56
C TRP A 94 4.80 -0.94 -8.69
N HIS A 95 3.65 -1.48 -8.31
CA HIS A 95 2.73 -2.15 -9.22
C HIS A 95 1.29 -1.76 -8.89
N LEU A 96 0.55 -1.42 -9.93
CA LEU A 96 -0.87 -1.11 -9.88
C LEU A 96 -1.68 -2.30 -10.42
N ALA A 97 -2.69 -2.72 -9.68
CA ALA A 97 -3.70 -3.67 -10.16
C ALA A 97 -5.07 -3.00 -10.20
N LEU A 98 -5.79 -3.17 -11.33
CA LEU A 98 -7.16 -2.70 -11.49
C LEU A 98 -8.13 -3.87 -11.41
N SER A 99 -9.05 -3.85 -10.45
CA SER A 99 -10.04 -4.92 -10.29
C SER A 99 -11.12 -4.88 -11.37
N GLU A 100 -11.47 -3.70 -11.86
CA GLU A 100 -12.53 -3.45 -12.83
C GLU A 100 -12.12 -2.29 -13.77
N PRO A 101 -11.06 -2.49 -14.59
CA PRO A 101 -10.62 -1.46 -15.53
C PRO A 101 -11.75 -1.12 -16.51
N GLN A 102 -11.91 0.17 -16.81
CA GLN A 102 -12.92 0.63 -17.77
C GLN A 102 -12.35 0.64 -19.19
N PRO A 103 -13.18 0.53 -20.25
CA PRO A 103 -12.70 0.56 -21.64
C PRO A 103 -11.85 1.80 -21.95
N GLU A 104 -12.22 2.97 -21.42
CA GLU A 104 -11.49 4.23 -21.58
C GLU A 104 -10.10 4.24 -20.92
N ASP A 105 -9.85 3.35 -19.96
CA ASP A 105 -8.56 3.26 -19.28
C ASP A 105 -7.46 2.75 -20.23
N ASN A 106 -7.83 2.04 -21.31
CA ASN A 106 -6.89 1.35 -22.21
C ASN A 106 -5.83 0.53 -21.43
N TRP A 107 -6.25 -0.06 -20.31
CA TRP A 107 -5.35 -0.67 -19.34
C TRP A 107 -4.77 -1.98 -19.85
N THR A 108 -3.44 -2.08 -19.80
CA THR A 108 -2.67 -3.27 -20.21
C THR A 108 -1.82 -3.84 -19.08
N GLY A 109 -1.88 -3.25 -17.89
CA GLY A 109 -1.18 -3.72 -16.69
C GLY A 109 -1.95 -4.83 -15.96
N TYR A 110 -1.62 -5.03 -14.69
CA TYR A 110 -2.23 -6.09 -13.90
C TYR A 110 -3.73 -5.86 -13.64
N THR A 111 -4.50 -6.95 -13.69
CA THR A 111 -5.94 -6.93 -13.41
C THR A 111 -6.30 -7.91 -12.30
N GLY A 112 -7.41 -7.61 -11.62
CA GLY A 112 -7.91 -8.41 -10.50
C GLY A 112 -7.53 -7.85 -9.14
N PHE A 113 -7.72 -8.66 -8.10
CA PHE A 113 -7.45 -8.25 -6.72
C PHE A 113 -5.95 -8.25 -6.40
N ILE A 114 -5.51 -7.26 -5.62
CA ILE A 114 -4.08 -7.04 -5.38
C ILE A 114 -3.36 -8.23 -4.74
N HIS A 115 -4.04 -8.99 -3.86
CA HIS A 115 -3.45 -10.20 -3.25
C HIS A 115 -3.14 -11.29 -4.30
N ASN A 116 -4.01 -11.47 -5.30
CA ASN A 116 -3.77 -12.43 -6.38
C ASN A 116 -2.65 -11.96 -7.32
N VAL A 117 -2.63 -10.66 -7.63
CA VAL A 117 -1.59 -10.07 -8.46
C VAL A 117 -0.23 -10.20 -7.78
N LEU A 118 -0.13 -9.83 -6.50
CA LEU A 118 1.08 -9.97 -5.70
C LEU A 118 1.53 -11.44 -5.60
N LEU A 119 0.59 -12.36 -5.34
CA LEU A 119 0.89 -13.78 -5.26
C LEU A 119 1.47 -14.31 -6.58
N GLU A 120 0.75 -14.16 -7.68
CA GLU A 120 1.10 -14.80 -8.95
C GLU A 120 2.33 -14.18 -9.63
N ASN A 121 2.56 -12.88 -9.44
CA ASN A 121 3.65 -12.18 -10.13
C ASN A 121 4.90 -12.03 -9.28
N TYR A 122 4.84 -12.35 -7.99
CA TYR A 122 5.97 -12.14 -7.08
C TYR A 122 6.12 -13.25 -6.05
N LEU A 123 5.20 -13.33 -5.08
CA LEU A 123 5.40 -14.17 -3.88
C LEU A 123 5.47 -15.67 -4.17
N LYS A 124 4.71 -16.16 -5.17
CA LYS A 124 4.68 -17.58 -5.54
C LYS A 124 6.04 -18.13 -5.98
N ASN A 125 6.90 -17.28 -6.54
CA ASN A 125 8.23 -17.65 -6.99
C ASN A 125 9.33 -17.05 -6.10
N HIS A 126 8.96 -16.39 -5.00
CA HIS A 126 9.91 -15.80 -4.08
C HIS A 126 10.62 -16.92 -3.30
N PRO A 127 11.96 -16.89 -3.15
CA PRO A 127 12.70 -17.99 -2.54
C PRO A 127 12.46 -18.15 -1.03
N ALA A 128 12.09 -17.06 -0.35
CA ALA A 128 11.81 -17.03 1.10
C ALA A 128 10.84 -15.88 1.43
N PRO A 129 9.54 -15.97 1.06
CA PRO A 129 8.55 -14.93 1.37
C PRO A 129 8.39 -14.67 2.88
N GLU A 130 8.67 -15.65 3.72
CA GLU A 130 8.64 -15.58 5.19
C GLU A 130 9.68 -14.62 5.79
N ASP A 131 10.79 -14.37 5.07
CA ASP A 131 11.85 -13.45 5.46
C ASP A 131 11.54 -11.98 5.15
N CYS A 132 10.41 -11.71 4.50
CA CYS A 132 9.96 -10.36 4.16
C CYS A 132 9.12 -9.74 5.28
N GLU A 133 9.13 -8.41 5.36
CA GLU A 133 8.24 -7.62 6.21
C GLU A 133 7.10 -7.03 5.37
N PHE A 134 5.86 -7.33 5.75
CA PHE A 134 4.65 -6.92 5.05
C PHE A 134 3.97 -5.77 5.78
N TYR A 135 3.80 -4.64 5.09
CA TYR A 135 3.14 -3.45 5.61
C TYR A 135 1.88 -3.20 4.81
N MET A 136 0.71 -3.24 5.45
CA MET A 136 -0.55 -3.19 4.71
C MET A 136 -1.59 -2.27 5.33
N CYS A 137 -2.33 -1.60 4.46
CA CYS A 137 -3.48 -0.78 4.83
C CYS A 137 -4.46 -0.69 3.67
N GLY A 138 -5.72 -1.05 3.91
CA GLY A 138 -6.78 -0.89 2.92
C GLY A 138 -8.15 -1.35 3.44
N PRO A 139 -9.12 -1.59 2.54
CA PRO A 139 -10.46 -1.99 2.91
C PRO A 139 -10.49 -3.35 3.64
N PRO A 140 -11.47 -3.63 4.52
CA PRO A 140 -11.51 -4.87 5.31
C PRO A 140 -11.39 -6.15 4.47
N MET A 141 -12.05 -6.19 3.31
CA MET A 141 -11.97 -7.33 2.38
C MET A 141 -10.58 -7.53 1.79
N MET A 142 -9.85 -6.44 1.51
CA MET A 142 -8.46 -6.52 1.06
C MET A 142 -7.58 -7.02 2.20
N ASN A 143 -7.76 -6.49 3.40
CA ASN A 143 -6.93 -6.82 4.55
C ASN A 143 -7.04 -8.32 4.87
N ALA A 144 -8.27 -8.84 4.98
CA ALA A 144 -8.51 -10.25 5.25
C ALA A 144 -7.90 -11.17 4.18
N ALA A 145 -8.07 -10.83 2.90
CA ALA A 145 -7.56 -11.65 1.79
C ALA A 145 -6.03 -11.67 1.71
N VAL A 146 -5.38 -10.53 1.93
CA VAL A 146 -3.91 -10.44 1.94
C VAL A 146 -3.34 -11.20 3.15
N ILE A 147 -3.90 -11.00 4.35
CA ILE A 147 -3.45 -11.71 5.55
C ILE A 147 -3.57 -13.22 5.37
N GLN A 148 -4.72 -13.71 4.88
CA GLN A 148 -4.90 -15.14 4.65
C GLN A 148 -3.88 -15.68 3.65
N MET A 149 -3.66 -14.96 2.54
CA MET A 149 -2.67 -15.35 1.52
C MET A 149 -1.25 -15.42 2.10
N LEU A 150 -0.84 -14.48 2.95
CA LEU A 150 0.48 -14.48 3.57
C LEU A 150 0.64 -15.62 4.59
N LEU A 151 -0.40 -15.89 5.39
CA LEU A 151 -0.40 -17.02 6.33
C LEU A 151 -0.33 -18.37 5.60
N ASP A 152 -1.02 -18.51 4.47
CA ASP A 152 -0.99 -19.72 3.64
C ASP A 152 0.40 -19.94 2.99
N LEU A 153 1.17 -18.87 2.78
CA LEU A 153 2.57 -18.91 2.36
C LEU A 153 3.56 -19.20 3.51
N GLY A 154 3.07 -19.31 4.75
CA GLY A 154 3.91 -19.58 5.92
C GLY A 154 4.57 -18.34 6.53
N VAL A 155 4.12 -17.13 6.18
CA VAL A 155 4.62 -15.89 6.80
C VAL A 155 4.11 -15.80 8.24
N ASP A 156 5.03 -15.58 9.18
CA ASP A 156 4.70 -15.38 10.59
C ASP A 156 3.93 -14.07 10.82
N LYS A 157 2.99 -14.07 11.77
CA LYS A 157 2.14 -12.90 12.07
C LYS A 157 2.94 -11.66 12.46
N GLU A 158 4.09 -11.87 13.08
CA GLU A 158 5.04 -10.86 13.52
C GLU A 158 5.68 -10.08 12.36
N ASN A 159 5.63 -10.66 11.15
CA ASN A 159 6.09 -10.03 9.91
C ASN A 159 4.94 -9.41 9.10
N ILE A 160 3.70 -9.46 9.60
CA ILE A 160 2.51 -8.87 8.97
C ILE A 160 2.01 -7.70 9.81
N MET A 161 2.32 -6.47 9.38
CA MET A 161 1.92 -5.23 10.03
C MET A 161 0.71 -4.64 9.31
N LEU A 162 -0.41 -4.56 10.03
CA LEU A 162 -1.67 -3.98 9.54
C LEU A 162 -1.94 -2.64 10.23
N ASP A 163 -2.22 -1.61 9.44
CA ASP A 163 -2.87 -0.38 9.91
C ASP A 163 -4.38 -0.50 9.64
N ASP A 164 -5.15 -0.87 10.69
CA ASP A 164 -6.58 -1.15 10.58
C ASP A 164 -7.41 0.11 10.88
N PHE A 165 -8.13 0.61 9.87
CA PHE A 165 -9.03 1.75 10.00
C PHE A 165 -10.41 1.40 10.60
N GLY A 166 -10.65 0.15 10.97
CA GLY A 166 -11.85 -0.29 11.71
C GLY A 166 -13.15 -0.22 10.90
N GLY A 167 -13.06 -0.46 9.59
CA GLY A 167 -14.14 -0.31 8.60
C GLY A 167 -15.33 -1.23 8.78
#